data_AF-Q7ZUC7-F1
#
_entry.id   AF-Q7ZUC7-F1
#
_cell.length_a   1.000
_cell.length_b   1.000
_cell.length_c   1.000
_cell.angle_alpha   90.00
_cell.angle_beta   90.00
_cell.angle_gamma   90.00
#
_symmetry.space_group_name_H-M   'P 1'
#
loop_
_entity.id
_entity.type
_entity.pdbx_description
1 polymer ?
#
loop_
_entity_poly.entity_id
_entity_poly.type
_entity_poly.pdbx_seq_one_letter_code
_entity_poly.pdbx_strand_id
1 'polypeptide(L)'
;MAAACTRTLGKVGRLVLDTPTCRFTNTAAFVPRTSMRCQGRAYGTGSSGFKSRLLLAAPVRGSGRVLGCAFLLGGGFGLYQTIKLTLQHHLAEKESDASDLDTDLKLTLYQYKTCPFCSKVRAFLDYHRLPYEIVEVNPVMRQEIKWSTYRKVPILMVNGTVQLNDSSVIISALKTYISSKDKKISEILACYPEMKSKNDRGKDVIEFGNKYWVMVHDADADQLYPGKDSRKEEIKWRTWADDWLVHLISPNVYRTPTEALASFDYIVREGKFGSFEGFFAKYFGAAAMWIISKRLKYKHNLQADVRQDLYKAVNDWVAAIGKNKQFMGGDEPNLADLAVFGVLRVMEGLQSFDDMMEHTKVKKWYSRMQKATQHVS
;
A
#
# COMPACT_ATOMS: atom_id res chain seq x y z
N MET A 1 -6.76 3.55 -1.65
CA MET A 1 -7.61 4.46 -0.84
C MET A 1 -6.86 5.16 0.31
N ALA A 2 -5.81 4.59 0.91
CA ALA A 2 -4.97 5.29 1.90
C ALA A 2 -4.33 6.61 1.38
N ALA A 3 -3.85 6.62 0.13
CA ALA A 3 -3.28 7.83 -0.49
C ALA A 3 -4.29 8.94 -0.85
N ALA A 4 -5.60 8.65 -0.82
CA ALA A 4 -6.63 9.66 -1.05
C ALA A 4 -6.92 10.46 0.24
N CYS A 5 -6.75 9.84 1.40
CA CYS A 5 -7.04 10.46 2.70
C CYS A 5 -5.87 11.31 3.22
N THR A 6 -4.64 11.02 2.84
CA THR A 6 -3.48 11.87 3.18
C THR A 6 -3.53 13.23 2.49
N ARG A 7 -4.22 13.36 1.34
CA ARG A 7 -4.46 14.67 0.69
C ARG A 7 -5.46 15.56 1.45
N THR A 8 -6.35 14.98 2.24
CA THR A 8 -7.31 15.72 3.05
C THR A 8 -6.70 16.10 4.40
N LEU A 9 -5.96 15.19 5.05
CA LEU A 9 -5.30 15.45 6.33
C LEU A 9 -4.15 16.48 6.22
N GLY A 10 -3.41 16.50 5.11
CA GLY A 10 -2.36 17.50 4.88
C GLY A 10 -2.89 18.94 4.71
N LYS A 11 -4.17 19.11 4.33
CA LYS A 11 -4.82 20.43 4.24
C LYS A 11 -5.43 20.87 5.57
N VAL A 12 -5.95 19.93 6.37
CA VAL A 12 -6.53 20.24 7.69
C VAL A 12 -5.44 20.50 8.73
N GLY A 13 -4.31 19.79 8.67
CA GLY A 13 -3.17 20.01 9.58
C GLY A 13 -2.51 21.39 9.44
N ARG A 14 -2.50 21.99 8.24
CA ARG A 14 -2.03 23.39 8.05
C ARG A 14 -3.01 24.43 8.56
N LEU A 15 -4.32 24.16 8.51
CA LEU A 15 -5.34 25.08 9.02
C LEU A 15 -5.43 25.11 10.54
N VAL A 16 -5.05 24.02 11.22
CA VAL A 16 -5.05 23.94 12.70
C VAL A 16 -3.77 24.51 13.33
N LEU A 17 -2.66 24.57 12.58
CA LEU A 17 -1.39 25.16 13.06
C LEU A 17 -1.28 26.67 12.83
N ASP A 18 -2.15 27.27 12.02
CA ASP A 18 -2.16 28.71 11.72
C ASP A 18 -3.31 29.47 12.43
N THR A 19 -3.92 28.91 13.49
CA THR A 19 -4.97 29.61 14.25
C THR A 19 -4.36 30.30 15.49
N PRO A 20 -4.41 31.64 15.60
CA PRO A 20 -3.93 32.32 16.79
C PRO A 20 -4.85 32.04 17.98
N THR A 21 -4.24 31.70 19.12
CA THR A 21 -4.89 31.51 20.42
C THR A 21 -5.69 32.75 20.85
N CYS A 22 -7.01 32.69 20.76
CA CYS A 22 -7.90 33.66 21.41
C CYS A 22 -8.22 33.18 22.83
N ARG A 23 -7.82 33.98 23.83
CA ARG A 23 -8.21 33.85 25.24
C ARG A 23 -9.69 34.20 25.41
N PHE A 24 -10.41 33.32 26.10
CA PHE A 24 -11.74 33.59 26.63
C PHE A 24 -11.66 34.57 27.82
N THR A 25 -12.31 35.73 27.72
CA THR A 25 -12.77 36.49 28.89
C THR A 25 -14.15 37.08 28.58
N ASN A 26 -15.01 36.95 29.58
CA ASN A 26 -16.45 37.20 29.56
C ASN A 26 -16.82 38.70 29.48
N THR A 27 -18.09 38.91 29.14
CA THR A 27 -19.00 40.04 29.46
C THR A 27 -18.95 41.35 28.66
N ALA A 28 -20.02 41.52 27.87
CA ALA A 28 -20.92 42.67 27.79
C ALA A 28 -20.49 43.97 27.04
N ALA A 29 -21.06 44.09 25.84
CA ALA A 29 -21.94 45.19 25.40
C ALA A 29 -21.38 46.39 24.59
N PHE A 30 -22.07 46.63 23.45
CA PHE A 30 -22.26 47.84 22.63
C PHE A 30 -21.14 48.41 21.71
N VAL A 31 -21.19 47.98 20.44
CA VAL A 31 -21.46 48.71 19.16
C VAL A 31 -20.63 49.98 18.78
N PRO A 32 -20.30 50.18 17.48
CA PRO A 32 -19.01 50.71 17.01
C PRO A 32 -19.09 52.06 16.28
N ARG A 33 -17.94 52.70 16.01
CA ARG A 33 -17.64 53.35 14.71
C ARG A 33 -16.23 53.97 14.61
N THR A 34 -15.71 53.89 13.37
CA THR A 34 -14.79 54.83 12.67
C THR A 34 -13.34 54.97 13.13
N SER A 35 -12.34 55.29 12.30
CA SER A 35 -11.98 55.05 10.89
C SER A 35 -10.59 55.69 10.70
N MET A 36 -9.81 55.23 9.70
CA MET A 36 -8.68 55.95 9.07
C MET A 36 -7.42 56.12 9.97
N ARG A 37 -6.16 56.08 9.51
CA ARG A 37 -5.56 56.24 8.18
C ARG A 37 -4.11 55.72 8.22
N CYS A 38 -3.60 55.45 7.02
CA CYS A 38 -2.29 54.90 6.63
C CYS A 38 -1.08 55.85 6.79
N GLN A 39 0.12 55.27 6.55
CA GLN A 39 1.49 55.78 6.26
C GLN A 39 2.49 55.46 7.39
N GLY A 40 3.73 55.02 7.18
CA GLY A 40 4.55 54.76 5.99
C GLY A 40 6.03 54.58 6.43
N ARG A 41 6.61 53.41 6.11
CA ARG A 41 8.04 53.05 5.85
C ARG A 41 9.20 53.98 6.31
N ALA A 42 10.17 53.42 7.04
CA ALA A 42 11.61 53.70 6.88
C ALA A 42 12.49 52.59 7.51
N TYR A 43 13.56 52.19 6.80
CA TYR A 43 14.64 51.30 7.24
C TYR A 43 15.76 52.12 7.90
N GLY A 44 16.44 51.55 8.90
CA GLY A 44 17.66 52.11 9.48
C GLY A 44 18.50 51.04 10.19
N THR A 45 19.74 50.86 9.72
CA THR A 45 20.78 49.95 10.23
C THR A 45 21.61 50.61 11.34
N GLY A 46 22.08 49.87 12.35
CA GLY A 46 22.99 50.39 13.38
C GLY A 46 23.56 49.38 14.38
N SER A 47 24.72 48.80 14.03
CA SER A 47 25.97 48.55 14.80
C SER A 47 26.03 48.23 16.33
N SER A 48 26.70 47.08 16.60
CA SER A 48 27.83 46.80 17.55
C SER A 48 27.68 46.54 19.07
N GLY A 49 28.52 45.57 19.52
CA GLY A 49 29.01 45.32 20.89
C GLY A 49 28.47 44.03 21.51
N PHE A 50 29.21 43.08 22.11
CA PHE A 50 30.58 43.10 22.65
C PHE A 50 31.03 41.66 23.03
N LYS A 51 32.25 41.29 22.58
CA LYS A 51 33.35 40.48 23.17
C LYS A 51 33.20 39.05 23.74
N SER A 52 34.30 38.34 23.49
CA SER A 52 34.70 36.93 23.66
C SER A 52 35.49 36.67 24.95
N ARG A 53 35.56 35.40 25.39
CA ARG A 53 36.81 34.81 25.91
C ARG A 53 36.82 33.28 25.79
N LEU A 54 37.99 32.78 25.42
CA LEU A 54 38.39 31.43 24.99
C LEU A 54 39.44 30.90 26.00
N LEU A 55 39.86 29.64 25.81
CA LEU A 55 41.04 28.92 26.37
C LEU A 55 40.75 28.12 27.68
N LEU A 56 41.29 26.92 27.95
CA LEU A 56 42.44 26.15 27.43
C LEU A 56 42.32 24.68 27.94
N ALA A 57 42.94 23.73 27.24
CA ALA A 57 43.03 22.30 27.58
C ALA A 57 44.29 21.95 28.38
N ALA A 58 44.28 20.85 29.18
CA ALA A 58 45.31 19.77 29.21
C ALA A 58 45.10 18.75 30.39
N PRO A 59 45.60 17.49 30.29
CA PRO A 59 45.25 16.35 31.19
C PRO A 59 46.45 15.77 31.99
N VAL A 60 46.24 15.09 33.15
CA VAL A 60 47.20 14.08 33.71
C VAL A 60 46.53 13.04 34.66
N ARG A 61 46.74 11.76 34.30
CA ARG A 61 46.96 10.50 35.07
C ARG A 61 47.02 10.52 36.62
N GLY A 62 46.43 9.50 37.28
CA GLY A 62 46.77 9.10 38.65
C GLY A 62 45.91 8.00 39.29
N SER A 63 46.51 6.84 39.56
CA SER A 63 46.00 5.55 40.09
C SER A 63 45.37 5.58 41.51
N GLY A 64 44.41 4.68 41.78
CA GLY A 64 44.11 4.23 43.16
C GLY A 64 42.80 3.43 43.33
N ARG A 65 42.92 2.13 43.61
CA ARG A 65 41.88 1.08 43.79
C ARG A 65 40.85 1.38 44.90
N VAL A 66 39.58 0.98 44.72
CA VAL A 66 38.78 0.18 45.70
C VAL A 66 37.71 -0.65 44.97
N LEU A 67 37.62 -1.91 45.37
CA LEU A 67 36.79 -3.03 44.92
C LEU A 67 35.35 -2.93 45.45
N GLY A 68 34.34 -3.31 44.65
CA GLY A 68 32.95 -3.43 45.10
C GLY A 68 32.08 -4.19 44.11
N CYS A 69 31.86 -5.48 44.36
CA CYS A 69 31.04 -6.42 43.60
C CYS A 69 29.56 -5.99 43.52
N ALA A 70 28.87 -6.33 42.42
CA ALA A 70 27.58 -7.05 42.46
C ALA A 70 26.87 -7.17 41.09
N PHE A 71 26.77 -8.42 40.62
CA PHE A 71 25.60 -9.08 40.02
C PHE A 71 24.95 -8.46 38.77
N LEU A 72 25.28 -9.00 37.57
CA LEU A 72 24.50 -10.03 36.85
C LEU A 72 23.09 -9.55 36.45
N LEU A 73 22.89 -9.17 35.18
CA LEU A 73 21.64 -9.26 34.39
C LEU A 73 21.81 -8.53 33.03
N GLY A 74 22.72 -8.98 32.16
CA GLY A 74 22.93 -8.30 30.86
C GLY A 74 23.51 -9.13 29.72
N GLY A 75 23.99 -10.35 29.96
CA GLY A 75 24.72 -11.14 28.96
C GLY A 75 23.87 -11.91 27.93
N GLY A 76 22.55 -12.03 28.12
CA GLY A 76 21.70 -12.86 27.26
C GLY A 76 21.19 -12.18 25.99
N PHE A 77 20.94 -10.86 26.04
CA PHE A 77 20.28 -10.15 24.92
C PHE A 77 21.25 -9.85 23.76
N GLY A 78 22.54 -9.64 24.06
CA GLY A 78 23.58 -9.45 23.05
C GLY A 78 23.84 -10.71 22.23
N LEU A 79 23.97 -11.87 22.90
CA LEU A 79 24.24 -13.13 22.20
C LEU A 79 23.06 -13.60 21.34
N TYR A 80 21.81 -13.40 21.81
CA TYR A 80 20.62 -13.75 21.02
C TYR A 80 20.48 -12.90 19.75
N GLN A 81 20.80 -11.61 19.81
CA GLN A 81 20.80 -10.74 18.63
C GLN A 81 21.88 -11.16 17.63
N THR A 82 23.08 -11.51 18.11
CA THR A 82 24.15 -11.98 17.22
C THR A 82 23.80 -13.33 16.58
N ILE A 83 23.29 -14.30 17.34
CA ILE A 83 22.86 -15.60 16.80
C ILE A 83 21.70 -15.43 15.80
N LYS A 84 20.74 -14.54 16.07
CA LYS A 84 19.64 -14.27 15.15
C LYS A 84 20.14 -13.63 13.85
N LEU A 85 21.12 -12.71 13.92
CA LEU A 85 21.74 -12.12 12.73
C LEU A 85 22.55 -13.13 11.92
N THR A 86 23.32 -13.99 12.57
CA THR A 86 24.11 -15.04 11.89
C THR A 86 23.21 -16.12 11.28
N LEU A 87 22.12 -16.49 11.95
CA LEU A 87 21.13 -17.41 11.40
C LEU A 87 20.40 -16.78 10.20
N GLN A 88 20.09 -15.47 10.25
CA GLN A 88 19.54 -14.74 9.11
C GLN A 88 20.54 -14.66 7.95
N HIS A 89 21.83 -14.47 8.22
CA HIS A 89 22.87 -14.50 7.18
C HIS A 89 23.01 -15.90 6.56
N HIS A 90 23.01 -16.97 7.36
CA HIS A 90 23.10 -18.34 6.82
C HIS A 90 21.83 -18.82 6.13
N LEU A 91 20.64 -18.32 6.52
CA LEU A 91 19.40 -18.56 5.77
C LEU A 91 19.40 -17.77 4.45
N ALA A 92 19.91 -16.52 4.46
CA ALA A 92 20.07 -15.71 3.25
C ALA A 92 21.13 -16.26 2.28
N GLU A 93 22.18 -16.92 2.77
CA GLU A 93 23.17 -17.63 1.93
C GLU A 93 22.66 -19.00 1.44
N LYS A 94 21.64 -19.60 2.08
CA LYS A 94 21.02 -20.84 1.59
C LYS A 94 19.86 -20.62 0.61
N GLU A 95 19.25 -19.45 0.62
CA GLU A 95 18.19 -19.06 -0.34
C GLU A 95 18.76 -18.62 -1.71
N SER A 96 20.07 -18.41 -1.86
CA SER A 96 20.67 -17.97 -3.14
C SER A 96 20.91 -19.09 -4.17
N ASP A 97 20.67 -20.36 -3.84
CA ASP A 97 20.95 -21.53 -4.71
C ASP A 97 19.69 -22.20 -5.30
N ALA A 98 18.55 -21.51 -5.38
CA ALA A 98 17.26 -22.07 -5.84
C ALA A 98 16.60 -21.34 -7.02
N SER A 99 17.35 -20.61 -7.86
CA SER A 99 16.81 -19.90 -9.03
C SER A 99 17.08 -20.64 -10.34
N ASP A 100 16.25 -21.64 -10.67
CA ASP A 100 16.28 -22.33 -11.97
C ASP A 100 15.34 -21.66 -13.00
N LEU A 101 15.26 -20.32 -12.96
CA LEU A 101 14.62 -19.47 -13.96
C LEU A 101 15.66 -18.46 -14.45
N ASP A 102 16.16 -18.71 -15.67
CA ASP A 102 17.04 -17.87 -16.49
C ASP A 102 16.39 -16.52 -16.87
N THR A 103 15.99 -15.74 -15.87
CA THR A 103 15.49 -14.39 -16.05
C THR A 103 16.34 -13.45 -15.21
N ASP A 104 17.27 -12.76 -15.87
CA ASP A 104 18.05 -11.60 -15.40
C ASP A 104 17.14 -10.37 -15.10
N LEU A 105 16.01 -10.61 -14.43
CA LEU A 105 14.99 -9.64 -14.10
C LEU A 105 15.05 -9.32 -12.61
N LYS A 106 15.72 -8.22 -12.30
CA LYS A 106 15.64 -7.59 -10.98
C LYS A 106 14.33 -6.79 -10.89
N LEU A 107 13.38 -7.29 -10.08
CA LEU A 107 12.10 -6.64 -9.83
C LEU A 107 12.11 -5.92 -8.48
N THR A 108 11.76 -4.63 -8.45
CA THR A 108 11.62 -3.85 -7.19
C THR A 108 10.22 -3.25 -7.10
N LEU A 109 9.42 -3.74 -6.15
CA LEU A 109 8.03 -3.36 -5.91
C LEU A 109 7.91 -2.29 -4.83
N TYR A 110 7.51 -1.08 -5.23
CA TYR A 110 7.13 -0.01 -4.32
C TYR A 110 5.65 -0.14 -3.96
N GLN A 111 5.35 -0.39 -2.70
CA GLN A 111 3.99 -0.72 -2.27
C GLN A 111 3.57 -0.09 -0.94
N TYR A 112 2.27 -0.23 -0.66
CA TYR A 112 1.77 -0.33 0.70
C TYR A 112 1.31 -1.77 0.93
N LYS A 113 1.85 -2.47 1.94
CA LYS A 113 1.55 -3.88 2.21
C LYS A 113 0.05 -4.17 2.30
N THR A 114 -0.71 -3.29 2.96
CA THR A 114 -2.15 -3.41 3.20
C THR A 114 -3.04 -2.85 2.07
N CYS A 115 -2.46 -2.44 0.93
CA CYS A 115 -3.22 -1.92 -0.21
C CYS A 115 -3.65 -3.05 -1.15
N PRO A 116 -4.94 -3.14 -1.56
CA PRO A 116 -5.41 -4.21 -2.44
C PRO A 116 -4.69 -4.23 -3.78
N PHE A 117 -4.43 -3.06 -4.37
CA PHE A 117 -3.70 -2.96 -5.65
C PHE A 117 -2.28 -3.52 -5.57
N CYS A 118 -1.59 -3.33 -4.43
CA CYS A 118 -0.26 -3.89 -4.19
C CYS A 118 -0.33 -5.39 -3.90
N SER A 119 -1.32 -5.82 -3.11
CA SER A 119 -1.56 -7.23 -2.82
C SER A 119 -1.88 -8.04 -4.07
N LYS A 120 -2.57 -7.48 -5.08
CA LYS A 120 -2.74 -8.11 -6.39
C LYS A 120 -1.41 -8.38 -7.09
N VAL A 121 -0.53 -7.38 -7.14
CA VAL A 121 0.80 -7.54 -7.77
C VAL A 121 1.62 -8.58 -7.03
N ARG A 122 1.64 -8.53 -5.68
CA ARG A 122 2.28 -9.59 -4.88
C ARG A 122 1.70 -10.96 -5.19
N ALA A 123 0.37 -11.13 -5.19
CA ALA A 123 -0.25 -12.42 -5.47
C ALA A 123 0.18 -12.99 -6.83
N PHE A 124 0.31 -12.13 -7.84
CA PHE A 124 0.84 -12.50 -9.15
C PHE A 124 2.32 -12.91 -9.10
N LEU A 125 3.19 -12.11 -8.46
CA LEU A 125 4.62 -12.40 -8.34
C LEU A 125 4.85 -13.70 -7.55
N ASP A 126 4.14 -13.86 -6.43
CA ASP A 126 4.18 -15.03 -5.55
C ASP A 126 3.76 -16.30 -6.31
N TYR A 127 2.67 -16.23 -7.08
CA TYR A 127 2.17 -17.36 -7.89
C TYR A 127 3.17 -17.79 -8.97
N HIS A 128 3.75 -16.82 -9.68
CA HIS A 128 4.71 -17.07 -10.75
C HIS A 128 6.15 -17.29 -10.25
N ARG A 129 6.37 -17.28 -8.93
CA ARG A 129 7.69 -17.46 -8.30
C ARG A 129 8.76 -16.53 -8.86
N LEU A 130 8.36 -15.31 -9.20
CA LEU A 130 9.28 -14.29 -9.68
C LEU A 130 9.98 -13.66 -8.48
N PRO A 131 11.32 -13.63 -8.39
CA PRO A 131 12.01 -12.98 -7.29
C PRO A 131 11.81 -11.46 -7.36
N TYR A 132 11.49 -10.84 -6.22
CA TYR A 132 11.29 -9.39 -6.14
C TYR A 132 11.69 -8.80 -4.79
N GLU A 133 12.22 -7.59 -4.83
CA GLU A 133 12.50 -6.77 -3.66
C GLU A 133 11.29 -5.89 -3.35
N ILE A 134 10.99 -5.69 -2.06
CA ILE A 134 9.90 -4.81 -1.60
C ILE A 134 10.49 -3.52 -1.04
N VAL A 135 10.01 -2.38 -1.54
CA VAL A 135 10.22 -1.07 -0.93
C VAL A 135 8.88 -0.58 -0.35
N GLU A 136 8.73 -0.69 0.96
CA GLU A 136 7.53 -0.18 1.64
C GLU A 136 7.56 1.36 1.65
N VAL A 137 6.55 1.96 1.04
CA VAL A 137 6.44 3.42 0.90
C VAL A 137 5.80 3.99 2.16
N ASN A 138 6.34 5.08 2.69
CA ASN A 138 5.68 5.79 3.79
C ASN A 138 4.42 6.50 3.25
N PRO A 139 3.21 6.22 3.77
CA PRO A 139 1.97 6.72 3.17
C PRO A 139 1.74 8.23 3.36
N VAL A 140 2.40 8.87 4.31
CA VAL A 140 2.29 10.31 4.58
C VAL A 140 3.32 11.09 3.76
N MET A 141 4.60 10.81 3.93
CA MET A 141 5.70 11.55 3.29
C MET A 141 5.99 11.08 1.86
N ARG A 142 5.74 9.80 1.55
CA ARG A 142 5.93 9.18 0.23
C ARG A 142 7.29 9.48 -0.41
N GLN A 143 8.36 9.49 0.41
CA GLN A 143 9.70 9.90 -0.04
C GLN A 143 10.28 8.92 -1.05
N GLU A 144 9.97 7.64 -0.87
CA GLU A 144 10.46 6.51 -1.65
C GLU A 144 10.02 6.54 -3.12
N ILE A 145 8.97 7.31 -3.45
CA ILE A 145 8.41 7.43 -4.81
C ILE A 145 8.50 8.86 -5.37
N LYS A 146 9.27 9.76 -4.73
CA LYS A 146 9.38 11.16 -5.18
C LYS A 146 10.02 11.31 -6.56
N TRP A 147 10.90 10.38 -6.93
CA TRP A 147 11.58 10.33 -8.24
C TRP A 147 10.59 10.06 -9.39
N SER A 148 9.48 9.37 -9.14
CA SER A 148 8.53 8.97 -10.19
C SER A 148 7.45 10.02 -10.45
N THR A 149 7.21 10.43 -11.70
CA THR A 149 6.08 11.32 -12.03
C THR A 149 4.71 10.70 -11.67
N TYR A 150 4.61 9.38 -11.62
CA TYR A 150 3.43 8.64 -11.20
C TYR A 150 3.30 8.63 -9.66
N ARG A 151 2.24 9.26 -9.14
CA ARG A 151 2.07 9.51 -7.69
C ARG A 151 1.16 8.51 -6.97
N LYS A 152 1.00 7.30 -7.51
CA LYS A 152 0.22 6.19 -6.92
C LYS A 152 1.11 4.96 -6.74
N VAL A 153 0.68 4.01 -5.93
CA VAL A 153 1.29 2.68 -5.76
C VAL A 153 0.27 1.59 -6.12
N PRO A 154 0.68 0.40 -6.57
CA PRO A 154 2.07 -0.06 -6.74
C PRO A 154 2.81 0.62 -7.91
N ILE A 155 4.14 0.69 -7.79
CA ILE A 155 5.07 0.96 -8.89
C ILE A 155 6.06 -0.20 -8.90
N LEU A 156 6.31 -0.80 -10.05
CA LEU A 156 7.30 -1.87 -10.19
C LEU A 156 8.44 -1.40 -11.09
N MET A 157 9.67 -1.44 -10.59
CA MET A 157 10.86 -1.22 -11.39
C MET A 157 11.40 -2.55 -11.89
N VAL A 158 11.77 -2.59 -13.17
CA VAL A 158 12.46 -3.72 -13.81
C VAL A 158 13.87 -3.29 -14.16
N ASN A 159 14.86 -4.02 -13.65
CA ASN A 159 16.30 -3.78 -13.85
C ASN A 159 16.73 -2.34 -13.53
N GLY A 160 16.03 -1.67 -12.60
CA GLY A 160 16.25 -0.27 -12.23
C GLY A 160 16.01 0.76 -13.35
N THR A 161 15.61 0.34 -14.54
CA THR A 161 15.57 1.18 -15.75
C THR A 161 14.15 1.39 -16.27
N VAL A 162 13.30 0.37 -16.22
CA VAL A 162 11.93 0.44 -16.74
C VAL A 162 10.93 0.51 -15.58
N GLN A 163 10.07 1.53 -15.60
CA GLN A 163 9.03 1.73 -14.60
C GLN A 163 7.66 1.26 -15.12
N LEU A 164 7.06 0.28 -14.44
CA LEU A 164 5.69 -0.16 -14.68
C LEU A 164 4.75 0.48 -13.65
N ASN A 165 3.65 1.06 -14.16
CA ASN A 165 2.62 1.74 -13.38
C ASN A 165 1.29 1.01 -13.49
N ASP A 166 0.38 1.28 -12.56
CA ASP A 166 -0.93 0.63 -12.44
C ASP A 166 -0.84 -0.88 -12.16
N SER A 167 -1.56 -1.34 -11.12
CA SER A 167 -1.47 -2.75 -10.70
C SER A 167 -1.87 -3.74 -11.79
N SER A 168 -2.85 -3.38 -12.63
CA SER A 168 -3.39 -4.30 -13.63
C SER A 168 -2.52 -4.31 -14.89
N VAL A 169 -1.91 -3.18 -15.25
CA VAL A 169 -0.88 -3.09 -16.29
C VAL A 169 0.39 -3.84 -15.88
N ILE A 170 0.88 -3.67 -14.63
CA ILE A 170 2.04 -4.42 -14.13
C ILE A 170 1.82 -5.94 -14.33
N ILE A 171 0.66 -6.45 -13.92
CA ILE A 171 0.31 -7.86 -14.06
C ILE A 171 0.21 -8.27 -15.53
N SER A 172 -0.46 -7.50 -16.38
CA SER A 172 -0.60 -7.82 -17.81
C SER A 172 0.74 -7.80 -18.55
N ALA A 173 1.59 -6.82 -18.26
CA ALA A 173 2.89 -6.67 -18.89
C ALA A 173 3.84 -7.80 -18.49
N LEU A 174 3.91 -8.13 -17.19
CA LEU A 174 4.72 -9.26 -16.74
C LEU A 174 4.17 -10.60 -17.24
N LYS A 175 2.85 -10.80 -17.25
CA LYS A 175 2.27 -12.03 -17.81
C LYS A 175 2.59 -12.17 -19.29
N THR A 176 2.48 -11.07 -20.04
CA THR A 176 2.87 -11.03 -21.46
C THR A 176 4.33 -11.41 -21.61
N TYR A 177 5.22 -10.88 -20.78
CA TYR A 177 6.65 -11.19 -20.84
C TYR A 177 6.96 -12.67 -20.55
N ILE A 178 6.32 -13.26 -19.54
CA ILE A 178 6.48 -14.69 -19.23
C ILE A 178 6.02 -15.57 -20.40
N SER A 179 4.94 -15.17 -21.08
CA SER A 179 4.36 -15.93 -22.19
C SER A 179 5.07 -15.68 -23.53
N SER A 180 5.52 -14.46 -23.80
CA SER A 180 6.19 -14.06 -25.04
C SER A 180 7.68 -13.83 -24.78
N LYS A 181 8.45 -14.92 -24.89
CA LYS A 181 9.90 -14.95 -24.60
C LYS A 181 10.75 -14.07 -25.52
N ASP A 182 10.18 -13.56 -26.61
CA ASP A 182 10.83 -12.78 -27.65
C ASP A 182 10.82 -11.26 -27.40
N LYS A 183 9.96 -10.75 -26.52
CA LYS A 183 9.73 -9.30 -26.36
C LYS A 183 10.38 -8.72 -25.12
N LYS A 184 10.98 -7.54 -25.26
CA LYS A 184 11.50 -6.78 -24.11
C LYS A 184 10.34 -6.14 -23.34
N ILE A 185 10.49 -6.00 -22.03
CA ILE A 185 9.50 -5.31 -21.17
C ILE A 185 9.19 -3.88 -21.67
N SER A 186 10.17 -3.17 -22.20
CA SER A 186 10.00 -1.83 -22.78
C SER A 186 9.08 -1.82 -24.01
N GLU A 187 9.15 -2.85 -24.85
CA GLU A 187 8.30 -3.01 -26.04
C GLU A 187 6.88 -3.41 -25.64
N ILE A 188 6.76 -4.32 -24.68
CA ILE A 188 5.47 -4.74 -24.10
C ILE A 188 4.74 -3.53 -23.49
N LEU A 189 5.46 -2.62 -22.83
CA LEU A 189 4.87 -1.43 -22.22
C LEU A 189 4.21 -0.50 -23.24
N ALA A 190 4.70 -0.46 -24.48
CA ALA A 190 4.09 0.33 -25.56
C ALA A 190 2.67 -0.14 -25.90
N CYS A 191 2.33 -1.41 -25.60
CA CYS A 191 0.99 -1.95 -25.79
C CYS A 191 -0.03 -1.48 -24.72
N TYR A 192 0.43 -0.80 -23.66
CA TYR A 192 -0.39 -0.30 -22.54
C TYR A 192 -0.29 1.23 -22.40
N PRO A 193 -0.78 2.00 -23.40
CA PRO A 193 -0.56 3.45 -23.45
C PRO A 193 -1.26 4.18 -22.29
N GLU A 194 -0.58 5.21 -21.77
CA GLU A 194 -1.15 6.13 -20.79
C GLU A 194 -2.14 7.09 -21.48
N MET A 195 -3.41 7.03 -21.09
CA MET A 195 -4.48 7.87 -21.61
C MET A 195 -4.85 8.93 -20.56
N LYS A 196 -4.65 10.20 -20.91
CA LYS A 196 -5.02 11.34 -20.06
C LYS A 196 -6.38 11.87 -20.50
N SER A 197 -7.33 11.88 -19.58
CA SER A 197 -8.67 12.44 -19.79
C SER A 197 -9.05 13.36 -18.63
N LYS A 198 -10.10 14.16 -18.79
CA LYS A 198 -10.72 14.89 -17.69
C LYS A 198 -12.05 14.20 -17.36
N ASN A 199 -12.29 13.94 -16.08
CA ASN A 199 -13.61 13.45 -15.65
C ASN A 199 -14.66 14.57 -15.66
N ASP A 200 -15.90 14.23 -15.38
CA ASP A 200 -17.06 15.15 -15.32
C ASP A 200 -16.87 16.34 -14.35
N ARG A 201 -15.88 16.25 -13.45
CA ARG A 201 -15.52 17.31 -12.49
C ARG A 201 -14.32 18.15 -12.97
N GLY A 202 -13.89 17.99 -14.21
CA GLY A 202 -12.75 18.68 -14.80
C GLY A 202 -11.39 18.25 -14.26
N LYS A 203 -11.32 17.17 -13.48
CA LYS A 203 -10.07 16.67 -12.87
C LYS A 203 -9.37 15.72 -13.84
N ASP A 204 -8.08 15.90 -14.02
CA ASP A 204 -7.23 15.00 -14.80
C ASP A 204 -7.23 13.58 -14.20
N VAL A 205 -7.59 12.62 -15.04
CA VAL A 205 -7.58 11.19 -14.78
C VAL A 205 -6.63 10.54 -15.77
N ILE A 206 -5.80 9.64 -15.25
CA ILE A 206 -4.91 8.80 -16.04
C ILE A 206 -5.49 7.39 -15.99
N GLU A 207 -5.78 6.86 -17.17
CA GLU A 207 -6.17 5.48 -17.41
C GLU A 207 -5.15 4.83 -18.33
N PHE A 208 -5.11 3.49 -18.34
CA PHE A 208 -4.18 2.75 -19.18
C PHE A 208 -4.96 1.91 -20.18
N GLY A 209 -4.66 2.10 -21.45
CA GLY A 209 -5.23 1.31 -22.54
C GLY A 209 -4.86 -0.16 -22.37
N ASN A 210 -5.77 -1.05 -22.75
CA ASN A 210 -5.54 -2.49 -22.75
C ASN A 210 -5.12 -3.10 -21.40
N LYS A 211 -5.30 -2.42 -20.26
CA LYS A 211 -4.75 -2.84 -18.96
C LYS A 211 -5.11 -4.27 -18.51
N TYR A 212 -6.18 -4.85 -19.04
CA TYR A 212 -6.60 -6.22 -18.73
C TYR A 212 -6.28 -7.25 -19.85
N TRP A 213 -5.67 -6.82 -20.94
CA TRP A 213 -5.35 -7.67 -22.09
C TRP A 213 -3.88 -8.13 -22.04
N VAL A 214 -3.64 -9.43 -22.20
CA VAL A 214 -2.28 -10.01 -22.28
C VAL A 214 -1.88 -10.15 -23.75
N MET A 215 -0.73 -9.60 -24.15
CA MET A 215 -0.33 -9.41 -25.55
C MET A 215 0.46 -10.60 -26.13
N VAL A 216 -0.18 -11.77 -26.16
CA VAL A 216 0.39 -13.02 -26.71
C VAL A 216 0.00 -13.24 -28.18
N HIS A 217 0.82 -14.00 -28.91
CA HIS A 217 0.51 -14.45 -30.27
C HIS A 217 -0.66 -15.45 -30.25
N ASP A 218 -1.36 -15.60 -31.39
CA ASP A 218 -2.54 -16.47 -31.47
C ASP A 218 -2.24 -17.93 -31.10
N ALA A 219 -1.05 -18.44 -31.45
CA ALA A 219 -0.63 -19.79 -31.08
C ALA A 219 -0.49 -19.98 -29.55
N ASP A 220 0.06 -18.99 -28.85
CA ASP A 220 0.22 -19.03 -27.39
C ASP A 220 -1.10 -18.68 -26.67
N ALA A 221 -2.00 -17.96 -27.36
CA ALA A 221 -3.30 -17.60 -26.85
C ALA A 221 -4.15 -18.83 -26.55
N ASP A 222 -4.13 -19.84 -27.42
CA ASP A 222 -4.88 -21.08 -27.24
C ASP A 222 -4.33 -21.90 -26.06
N GLN A 223 -3.02 -21.89 -25.85
CA GLN A 223 -2.41 -22.55 -24.69
C GLN A 223 -2.76 -21.84 -23.38
N LEU A 224 -2.72 -20.50 -23.36
CA LEU A 224 -3.02 -19.71 -22.16
C LEU A 224 -4.53 -19.67 -21.86
N TYR A 225 -5.37 -19.73 -22.89
CA TYR A 225 -6.82 -19.63 -22.81
C TYR A 225 -7.50 -20.74 -23.63
N PRO A 226 -7.52 -21.99 -23.14
CA PRO A 226 -8.02 -23.14 -23.91
C PRO A 226 -9.53 -23.10 -24.20
N GLY A 227 -10.28 -22.21 -23.54
CA GLY A 227 -11.72 -22.01 -23.77
C GLY A 227 -12.01 -20.76 -24.59
N LYS A 228 -12.94 -20.87 -25.56
CA LYS A 228 -13.38 -19.78 -26.46
C LYS A 228 -13.68 -18.45 -25.76
N ASP A 229 -14.22 -18.50 -24.54
CA ASP A 229 -14.55 -17.30 -23.75
C ASP A 229 -13.68 -17.12 -22.49
N SER A 230 -12.68 -17.99 -22.27
CA SER A 230 -11.80 -17.95 -21.08
C SER A 230 -11.10 -16.60 -20.93
N ARG A 231 -10.56 -16.05 -22.03
CA ARG A 231 -9.92 -14.73 -22.03
C ARG A 231 -10.91 -13.61 -21.67
N LYS A 232 -12.13 -13.63 -22.22
CA LYS A 232 -13.15 -12.62 -21.94
C LYS A 232 -13.63 -12.72 -20.49
N GLU A 233 -13.79 -13.94 -19.98
CA GLU A 233 -14.14 -14.22 -18.60
C GLU A 233 -13.08 -13.67 -17.64
N GLU A 234 -11.80 -13.93 -17.91
CA GLU A 234 -10.70 -13.37 -17.13
C GLU A 234 -10.74 -11.83 -17.12
N ILE A 235 -10.85 -11.19 -18.28
CA ILE A 235 -10.92 -9.72 -18.41
C ILE A 235 -12.10 -9.16 -17.62
N LYS A 236 -13.28 -9.77 -17.74
CA LYS A 236 -14.49 -9.37 -17.02
C LYS A 236 -14.26 -9.38 -15.51
N TRP A 237 -13.71 -10.46 -14.98
CA TRP A 237 -13.51 -10.61 -13.54
C TRP A 237 -12.35 -9.79 -12.97
N ARG A 238 -11.31 -9.53 -13.76
CA ARG A 238 -10.26 -8.56 -13.41
C ARG A 238 -10.81 -7.14 -13.33
N THR A 239 -11.65 -6.77 -14.29
CA THR A 239 -12.35 -5.47 -14.29
C THR A 239 -13.26 -5.35 -13.06
N TRP A 240 -14.05 -6.40 -12.79
CA TRP A 240 -14.92 -6.46 -11.62
C TRP A 240 -14.17 -6.36 -10.29
N ALA A 241 -12.99 -6.99 -10.18
CA ALA A 241 -12.18 -6.89 -8.97
C ALA A 241 -11.80 -5.42 -8.67
N ASP A 242 -11.41 -4.67 -9.70
CA ASP A 242 -10.93 -3.28 -9.58
C ASP A 242 -12.04 -2.23 -9.51
N ASP A 243 -13.18 -2.48 -10.16
CA ASP A 243 -14.26 -1.50 -10.27
C ASP A 243 -15.38 -1.74 -9.25
N TRP A 244 -15.46 -2.95 -8.67
CA TRP A 244 -16.47 -3.29 -7.69
C TRP A 244 -15.88 -3.82 -6.38
N LEU A 245 -15.15 -4.94 -6.41
CA LEU A 245 -14.75 -5.65 -5.19
C LEU A 245 -13.89 -4.79 -4.26
N VAL A 246 -12.91 -4.05 -4.78
CA VAL A 246 -12.06 -3.14 -3.97
C VAL A 246 -12.86 -2.05 -3.25
N HIS A 247 -14.01 -1.65 -3.79
CA HIS A 247 -14.86 -0.62 -3.19
C HIS A 247 -15.65 -1.14 -1.99
N LEU A 248 -15.76 -2.46 -1.83
CA LEU A 248 -16.37 -3.09 -0.67
C LEU A 248 -15.42 -3.14 0.54
N ILE A 249 -14.09 -3.11 0.32
CA ILE A 249 -13.09 -3.28 1.38
C ILE A 249 -13.17 -2.16 2.42
N SER A 250 -13.02 -0.89 2.01
CA SER A 250 -12.99 0.22 2.98
C SER A 250 -14.28 0.38 3.80
N PRO A 251 -15.49 0.32 3.20
CA PRO A 251 -16.73 0.29 3.97
C PRO A 251 -16.83 -0.87 4.96
N ASN A 252 -16.25 -2.03 4.64
CA ASN A 252 -16.27 -3.21 5.49
C ASN A 252 -15.25 -3.16 6.64
N VAL A 253 -14.00 -2.78 6.39
CA VAL A 253 -12.95 -2.75 7.44
C VAL A 253 -13.07 -1.54 8.36
N TYR A 254 -13.71 -0.45 7.90
CA TYR A 254 -13.94 0.77 8.69
C TYR A 254 -15.42 0.96 9.06
N ARG A 255 -16.18 -0.13 9.20
CA ARG A 255 -17.64 -0.09 9.40
C ARG A 255 -18.04 0.51 10.75
N THR A 256 -17.33 0.09 11.81
CA THR A 256 -17.50 0.52 13.20
C THR A 256 -16.22 1.21 13.70
N PRO A 257 -16.29 2.04 14.77
CA PRO A 257 -15.09 2.66 15.33
C PRO A 257 -14.03 1.65 15.79
N THR A 258 -14.46 0.52 16.37
CA THR A 258 -13.58 -0.56 16.82
C THR A 258 -12.87 -1.23 15.64
N GLU A 259 -13.62 -1.60 14.59
CA GLU A 259 -13.02 -2.18 13.37
C GLU A 259 -12.09 -1.18 12.69
N ALA A 260 -12.43 0.11 12.71
CA ALA A 260 -11.59 1.14 12.12
C ALA A 260 -10.26 1.32 12.87
N LEU A 261 -10.27 1.28 14.19
CA LEU A 261 -9.07 1.30 15.02
C LEU A 261 -8.22 0.04 14.81
N ALA A 262 -8.83 -1.14 14.76
CA ALA A 262 -8.13 -2.40 14.48
C ALA A 262 -7.48 -2.39 13.09
N SER A 263 -8.19 -1.89 12.08
CA SER A 263 -7.67 -1.76 10.71
C SER A 263 -6.50 -0.80 10.63
N PHE A 264 -6.55 0.33 11.34
CA PHE A 264 -5.42 1.27 11.38
C PHE A 264 -4.25 0.78 12.21
N ASP A 265 -4.50 0.05 13.30
CA ASP A 265 -3.45 -0.62 14.06
C ASP A 265 -2.67 -1.59 13.17
N TYR A 266 -3.40 -2.42 12.41
CA TYR A 266 -2.82 -3.30 11.39
C TYR A 266 -2.05 -2.52 10.31
N ILE A 267 -2.62 -1.45 9.75
CA ILE A 267 -1.94 -0.61 8.74
C ILE A 267 -0.64 0.00 9.27
N VAL A 268 -0.65 0.50 10.51
CA VAL A 268 0.53 1.13 11.12
C VAL A 268 1.61 0.10 11.43
N ARG A 269 1.21 -1.10 11.89
CA ARG A 269 2.14 -2.20 12.20
C ARG A 269 2.79 -2.80 10.96
N GLU A 270 2.01 -2.98 9.89
CA GLU A 270 2.50 -3.60 8.64
C GLU A 270 3.16 -2.61 7.68
N GLY A 271 2.86 -1.32 7.81
CA GLY A 271 3.38 -0.27 6.96
C GLY A 271 4.61 0.43 7.52
N LYS A 272 5.20 1.31 6.71
CA LYS A 272 6.35 2.13 7.11
C LYS A 272 5.91 3.46 7.73
N PHE A 273 5.66 3.48 9.04
CA PHE A 273 5.37 4.69 9.81
C PHE A 273 6.47 4.98 10.84
N GLY A 274 6.81 6.26 11.03
CA GLY A 274 7.61 6.65 12.20
C GLY A 274 6.79 6.53 13.50
N SER A 275 7.42 6.44 14.67
CA SER A 275 6.70 6.17 15.93
C SER A 275 5.61 7.21 16.25
N PHE A 276 5.92 8.50 16.12
CA PHE A 276 4.94 9.57 16.33
C PHE A 276 3.87 9.58 15.23
N GLU A 277 4.30 9.45 13.97
CA GLU A 277 3.40 9.41 12.82
C GLU A 277 2.41 8.25 12.92
N GLY A 278 2.87 7.07 13.33
CA GLY A 278 2.08 5.87 13.53
C GLY A 278 1.03 6.04 14.62
N PHE A 279 1.38 6.69 15.75
CA PHE A 279 0.41 7.01 16.79
C PHE A 279 -0.72 7.92 16.25
N PHE A 280 -0.36 9.01 15.57
CA PHE A 280 -1.37 9.91 14.98
C PHE A 280 -2.18 9.20 13.88
N ALA A 281 -1.54 8.43 13.02
CA ALA A 281 -2.20 7.67 11.97
C ALA A 281 -3.18 6.66 12.57
N LYS A 282 -2.82 5.97 13.66
CA LYS A 282 -3.70 4.99 14.31
C LYS A 282 -5.02 5.61 14.75
N TYR A 283 -4.98 6.69 15.53
CA TYR A 283 -6.19 7.27 16.12
C TYR A 283 -6.92 8.23 15.16
N PHE A 284 -6.21 9.21 14.59
CA PHE A 284 -6.83 10.18 13.70
C PHE A 284 -7.15 9.59 12.32
N GLY A 285 -6.30 8.69 11.83
CA GLY A 285 -6.57 7.97 10.59
C GLY A 285 -7.78 7.06 10.72
N ALA A 286 -7.93 6.32 11.83
CA ALA A 286 -9.12 5.50 12.09
C ALA A 286 -10.40 6.35 12.12
N ALA A 287 -10.39 7.47 12.88
CA ALA A 287 -11.53 8.36 12.95
C ALA A 287 -11.89 8.95 11.57
N ALA A 288 -10.90 9.44 10.82
CA ALA A 288 -11.10 9.98 9.48
C ALA A 288 -11.65 8.93 8.51
N MET A 289 -11.11 7.70 8.53
CA MET A 289 -11.56 6.63 7.65
C MET A 289 -12.92 6.08 8.02
N TRP A 290 -13.28 6.05 9.30
CA TRP A 290 -14.64 5.70 9.72
C TRP A 290 -15.66 6.71 9.15
N ILE A 291 -15.35 8.01 9.14
CA ILE A 291 -16.23 9.03 8.54
C ILE A 291 -16.25 8.89 7.00
N ILE A 292 -15.08 8.71 6.39
CA ILE A 292 -14.96 8.57 4.93
C ILE A 292 -15.63 7.28 4.44
N SER A 293 -15.57 6.19 5.19
CA SER A 293 -16.20 4.91 4.86
C SER A 293 -17.72 5.04 4.79
N LYS A 294 -18.33 5.83 5.69
CA LYS A 294 -19.77 6.16 5.59
C LYS A 294 -20.09 6.92 4.31
N ARG A 295 -19.25 7.88 3.89
CA ARG A 295 -19.44 8.58 2.61
C ARG A 295 -19.25 7.66 1.40
N LEU A 296 -18.26 6.76 1.46
CA LEU A 296 -18.02 5.77 0.40
C LEU A 296 -19.18 4.81 0.27
N LYS A 297 -19.77 4.37 1.38
CA LYS A 297 -21.00 3.57 1.39
C LYS A 297 -22.10 4.20 0.56
N TYR A 298 -22.40 5.49 0.78
CA TYR A 298 -23.40 6.21 -0.01
C TYR A 298 -22.96 6.40 -1.47
N LYS A 299 -21.71 6.78 -1.71
CA LYS A 299 -21.18 7.02 -3.06
C LYS A 299 -21.24 5.77 -3.95
N HIS A 300 -21.03 4.60 -3.37
CA HIS A 300 -21.01 3.32 -4.06
C HIS A 300 -22.34 2.55 -3.96
N ASN A 301 -23.42 3.22 -3.51
CA ASN A 301 -24.77 2.64 -3.39
C ASN A 301 -24.81 1.31 -2.61
N LEU A 302 -24.05 1.23 -1.52
CA LEU A 302 -23.99 0.05 -0.67
C LEU A 302 -25.18 -0.01 0.30
N GLN A 303 -25.60 -1.23 0.63
CA GLN A 303 -26.68 -1.53 1.55
C GLN A 303 -26.44 -0.99 2.96
N ALA A 304 -27.51 -0.94 3.75
CA ALA A 304 -27.45 -0.51 5.15
C ALA A 304 -26.42 -1.33 5.95
N ASP A 305 -26.44 -2.65 5.79
CA ASP A 305 -25.39 -3.55 6.24
C ASP A 305 -24.41 -3.85 5.10
N VAL A 306 -23.25 -3.20 5.14
CA VAL A 306 -22.18 -3.32 4.13
C VAL A 306 -21.57 -4.73 4.05
N ARG A 307 -21.78 -5.57 5.08
CA ARG A 307 -21.37 -6.98 5.06
C ARG A 307 -22.16 -7.78 4.03
N GLN A 308 -23.46 -7.49 3.87
CA GLN A 308 -24.28 -8.18 2.87
C GLN A 308 -23.77 -7.96 1.45
N ASP A 309 -23.30 -6.75 1.12
CA ASP A 309 -22.69 -6.49 -0.20
C ASP A 309 -21.40 -7.27 -0.40
N LEU A 310 -20.57 -7.39 0.64
CA LEU A 310 -19.36 -8.21 0.60
C LEU A 310 -19.72 -9.68 0.39
N TYR A 311 -20.65 -10.23 1.17
CA TYR A 311 -21.07 -11.62 1.07
C TYR A 311 -21.67 -11.92 -0.30
N LYS A 312 -22.52 -11.02 -0.81
CA LYS A 312 -23.10 -11.14 -2.14
C LYS A 312 -22.02 -11.15 -3.21
N ALA A 313 -21.10 -10.18 -3.21
CA ALA A 313 -20.03 -10.10 -4.19
C ALA A 313 -19.11 -11.33 -4.17
N VAL A 314 -18.76 -11.82 -2.98
CA VAL A 314 -17.92 -13.00 -2.81
C VAL A 314 -18.65 -14.28 -3.24
N ASN A 315 -19.94 -14.42 -2.94
CA ASN A 315 -20.74 -15.55 -3.42
C ASN A 315 -20.99 -15.49 -4.94
N ASP A 316 -21.15 -14.30 -5.52
CA ASP A 316 -21.24 -14.11 -6.97
C ASP A 316 -19.95 -14.56 -7.67
N TRP A 317 -18.78 -14.26 -7.09
CA TRP A 317 -17.49 -14.78 -7.55
C TRP A 317 -17.40 -16.31 -7.49
N VAL A 318 -17.75 -16.91 -6.35
CA VAL A 318 -17.72 -18.38 -6.20
C VAL A 318 -18.71 -19.05 -7.16
N ALA A 319 -19.88 -18.45 -7.38
CA ALA A 319 -20.86 -18.95 -8.34
C ALA A 319 -20.35 -18.88 -9.78
N ALA A 320 -19.56 -17.84 -10.11
CA ALA A 320 -18.99 -17.67 -11.43
C ALA A 320 -17.90 -18.69 -11.78
N ILE A 321 -17.08 -19.10 -10.81
CA ILE A 321 -16.15 -20.22 -11.00
C ILE A 321 -16.92 -21.51 -11.32
N GLY A 322 -18.08 -21.68 -10.67
CA GLY A 322 -18.91 -22.87 -10.80
C GLY A 322 -18.40 -24.03 -9.94
N LYS A 323 -19.07 -25.19 -10.08
CA LYS A 323 -18.77 -26.39 -9.27
C LYS A 323 -17.69 -27.29 -9.89
N ASN A 324 -17.47 -27.16 -11.19
CA ASN A 324 -16.65 -28.10 -11.98
C ASN A 324 -15.19 -27.67 -12.09
N LYS A 325 -14.87 -26.39 -11.82
CA LYS A 325 -13.52 -25.86 -11.89
C LYS A 325 -12.93 -25.67 -10.50
N GLN A 326 -11.61 -25.75 -10.39
CA GLN A 326 -10.94 -25.41 -9.13
C GLN A 326 -10.78 -23.90 -8.95
N PHE A 327 -10.45 -23.25 -10.05
CA PHE A 327 -10.22 -21.82 -10.17
C PHE A 327 -10.99 -21.30 -11.38
N MET A 328 -11.10 -19.98 -11.54
CA MET A 328 -11.65 -19.41 -12.77
C MET A 328 -10.84 -19.88 -14.00
N GLY A 329 -9.52 -20.01 -13.84
CA GLY A 329 -8.59 -20.56 -14.84
C GLY A 329 -8.73 -22.06 -15.14
N GLY A 330 -9.57 -22.81 -14.40
CA GLY A 330 -9.70 -24.26 -14.54
C GLY A 330 -8.99 -24.99 -13.41
N ASP A 331 -7.93 -25.73 -13.74
CA ASP A 331 -7.12 -26.48 -12.77
C ASP A 331 -6.07 -25.60 -12.08
N GLU A 332 -5.66 -24.52 -12.73
CA GLU A 332 -4.72 -23.52 -12.21
C GLU A 332 -5.36 -22.12 -12.10
N PRO A 333 -4.94 -21.29 -11.14
CA PRO A 333 -5.37 -19.90 -11.05
C PRO A 333 -5.01 -19.09 -12.31
N ASN A 334 -5.98 -18.35 -12.85
CA ASN A 334 -5.70 -17.34 -13.88
C ASN A 334 -5.55 -15.93 -13.26
N LEU A 335 -5.39 -14.89 -14.08
CA LEU A 335 -5.21 -13.53 -13.58
C LEU A 335 -6.45 -12.97 -12.87
N ALA A 336 -7.65 -13.50 -13.14
CA ALA A 336 -8.85 -13.13 -12.40
C ALA A 336 -8.85 -13.72 -10.99
N ASP A 337 -8.46 -14.99 -10.83
CA ASP A 337 -8.29 -15.62 -9.52
C ASP A 337 -7.30 -14.84 -8.65
N LEU A 338 -6.13 -14.49 -9.22
CA LEU A 338 -5.09 -13.73 -8.54
C LEU A 338 -5.55 -12.31 -8.20
N ALA A 339 -6.33 -11.66 -9.07
CA ALA A 339 -6.88 -10.34 -8.80
C ALA A 339 -7.86 -10.36 -7.62
N VAL A 340 -8.83 -11.28 -7.62
CA VAL A 340 -9.82 -11.40 -6.54
C VAL A 340 -9.13 -11.81 -5.24
N PHE A 341 -8.22 -12.78 -5.28
CA PHE A 341 -7.46 -13.23 -4.12
C PHE A 341 -6.64 -12.10 -3.52
N GLY A 342 -5.89 -11.37 -4.35
CA GLY A 342 -5.09 -10.22 -3.93
C GLY A 342 -5.93 -9.14 -3.26
N VAL A 343 -7.13 -8.86 -3.77
CA VAL A 343 -8.05 -7.88 -3.17
C VAL A 343 -8.60 -8.35 -1.83
N LEU A 344 -9.01 -9.61 -1.69
CA LEU A 344 -9.56 -10.13 -0.44
C LEU A 344 -8.50 -10.32 0.65
N ARG A 345 -7.28 -10.71 0.26
CA ARG A 345 -6.13 -10.96 1.15
C ARG A 345 -5.79 -9.79 2.07
N VAL A 346 -6.08 -8.55 1.67
CA VAL A 346 -5.78 -7.38 2.51
C VAL A 346 -6.62 -7.29 3.77
N MET A 347 -7.72 -8.05 3.86
CA MET A 347 -8.56 -8.10 5.06
C MET A 347 -8.11 -9.17 6.06
N GLU A 348 -7.15 -10.04 5.71
CA GLU A 348 -6.66 -11.09 6.62
C GLU A 348 -6.26 -10.50 7.99
N GLY A 349 -6.74 -11.14 9.07
CA GLY A 349 -6.53 -10.67 10.45
C GLY A 349 -7.51 -9.61 10.93
N LEU A 350 -8.47 -9.18 10.09
CA LEU A 350 -9.54 -8.26 10.47
C LEU A 350 -10.87 -9.02 10.58
N GLN A 351 -11.76 -8.52 11.44
CA GLN A 351 -13.10 -9.10 11.65
C GLN A 351 -13.88 -9.28 10.33
N SER A 352 -13.72 -8.36 9.37
CA SER A 352 -14.37 -8.46 8.06
C SER A 352 -14.00 -9.68 7.25
N PHE A 353 -12.79 -10.19 7.44
CA PHE A 353 -12.33 -11.40 6.78
C PHE A 353 -12.92 -12.65 7.44
N ASP A 354 -12.93 -12.70 8.76
CA ASP A 354 -13.53 -13.80 9.52
C ASP A 354 -15.03 -13.91 9.21
N ASP A 355 -15.74 -12.78 9.27
CA ASP A 355 -17.15 -12.64 8.89
C ASP A 355 -17.41 -13.16 7.46
N MET A 356 -16.55 -12.79 6.50
CA MET A 356 -16.63 -13.25 5.10
C MET A 356 -16.39 -14.77 4.99
N MET A 357 -15.44 -15.31 5.73
CA MET A 357 -15.12 -16.74 5.70
C MET A 357 -16.23 -17.60 6.31
N GLU A 358 -16.96 -17.06 7.29
CA GLU A 358 -18.07 -17.73 7.95
C GLU A 358 -19.37 -17.68 7.11
N HIS A 359 -19.67 -16.54 6.50
CA HIS A 359 -20.96 -16.29 5.85
C HIS A 359 -20.96 -16.47 4.32
N THR A 360 -19.88 -16.98 3.74
CA THR A 360 -19.77 -17.22 2.29
C THR A 360 -19.21 -18.59 1.96
N LYS A 361 -19.36 -19.02 0.70
CA LYS A 361 -18.84 -20.30 0.21
C LYS A 361 -17.38 -20.23 -0.24
N VAL A 362 -16.68 -19.14 0.06
CA VAL A 362 -15.37 -18.81 -0.53
C VAL A 362 -14.21 -19.63 0.04
N LYS A 363 -14.35 -20.13 1.28
CA LYS A 363 -13.26 -20.74 2.06
C LYS A 363 -12.47 -21.79 1.26
N LYS A 364 -13.16 -22.69 0.54
CA LYS A 364 -12.51 -23.74 -0.27
C LYS A 364 -11.65 -23.18 -1.40
N TRP A 365 -12.16 -22.19 -2.14
CA TRP A 365 -11.38 -21.54 -3.20
C TRP A 365 -10.23 -20.72 -2.61
N TYR A 366 -10.47 -19.98 -1.53
CA TYR A 366 -9.46 -19.14 -0.90
C TYR A 366 -8.28 -19.95 -0.36
N SER A 367 -8.52 -21.08 0.32
CA SER A 367 -7.45 -21.96 0.79
C SER A 367 -6.65 -22.58 -0.35
N ARG A 368 -7.27 -22.86 -1.50
CA ARG A 368 -6.53 -23.31 -2.70
C ARG A 368 -5.66 -22.20 -3.27
N MET A 369 -6.15 -20.96 -3.30
CA MET A 369 -5.34 -19.80 -3.70
C MET A 369 -4.17 -19.56 -2.75
N GLN A 370 -4.37 -19.68 -1.44
CA GLN A 370 -3.27 -19.59 -0.47
C GLN A 370 -2.20 -20.64 -0.74
N LYS A 371 -2.57 -21.90 -0.97
CA LYS A 371 -1.60 -22.97 -1.29
C LYS A 371 -0.87 -22.71 -2.61
N ALA A 372 -1.59 -22.23 -3.64
CA ALA A 372 -0.99 -21.92 -4.93
C ALA A 372 -0.05 -20.70 -4.90
N THR A 373 -0.25 -19.77 -3.96
CA THR A 373 0.53 -18.52 -3.81
C THR A 373 1.48 -18.54 -2.62
N GLN A 374 1.61 -19.67 -1.93
CA GLN A 374 2.59 -19.82 -0.86
C GLN A 374 3.99 -19.82 -1.47
N HIS A 375 4.70 -18.71 -1.28
CA HIS A 375 6.14 -18.70 -1.46
C HIS A 375 6.71 -19.74 -0.49
N VAL A 376 7.38 -20.76 -1.03
CA VAL A 376 8.32 -21.55 -0.23
C VAL A 376 9.50 -20.60 -0.02
N SER A 377 9.46 -19.83 1.06
CA SER A 377 10.68 -19.24 1.64
C SER A 377 11.39 -20.37 2.38
#